data_AF-A0A349TIV2-F1
#
_entry.id   AF-A0A349TIV2-F1
#
_cell.length_a   1.000
_cell.length_b   1.000
_cell.length_c   1.000
_cell.angle_alpha   90.00
_cell.angle_beta   90.00
_cell.angle_gamma   90.00
#
_symmetry.space_group_name_H-M   'P 1'
#
loop_
_entity.id
_entity.type
_entity.pdbx_description
1 polymer ?
#
loop_
_entity_poly.entity_id
_entity_poly.type
_entity_poly.pdbx_seq_one_letter_code
_entity_poly.pdbx_strand_id
1 'polypeptide(L)'
;MKLNSAAIQLLASVAIIMLTTNTVAQPLPPAFSRIQPDTFGGNMGLSNAWGDYDNDGDLDLVVNNLNSSVSIYRNDCASPRLAVELMGQGENTSGTGARLIVEGHEVEQSQEMISGGRYMSCDQSIRVFAAKQGSLHKVTVRWR
;
A
#
# COMPACT_ATOMS: atom_id res chain seq x y z
N MET A 1 -18.89 -41.23 64.67
CA MET A 1 -19.09 -42.61 64.18
C MET A 1 -19.46 -42.52 62.69
N LYS A 2 -18.51 -42.89 61.81
CA LYS A 2 -18.59 -43.41 60.43
C LYS A 2 -19.60 -42.84 59.38
N LEU A 3 -19.04 -42.10 58.41
CA LEU A 3 -19.01 -42.27 56.92
C LEU A 3 -20.20 -42.84 56.09
N ASN A 4 -20.52 -42.07 55.02
CA ASN A 4 -20.77 -42.39 53.58
C ASN A 4 -22.10 -42.98 53.05
N SER A 5 -22.74 -42.34 52.04
CA SER A 5 -22.58 -42.67 50.59
C SER A 5 -23.64 -42.02 49.64
N ALA A 6 -23.12 -41.45 48.55
CA ALA A 6 -23.62 -41.05 47.22
C ALA A 6 -25.07 -41.31 46.71
N ALA A 7 -25.60 -40.32 45.95
CA ALA A 7 -26.23 -40.55 44.64
C ALA A 7 -26.21 -39.26 43.76
N ILE A 8 -25.85 -39.46 42.49
CA ILE A 8 -25.66 -38.50 41.39
C ILE A 8 -27.00 -38.21 40.70
N GLN A 9 -27.30 -36.94 40.36
CA GLN A 9 -28.17 -36.60 39.22
C GLN A 9 -27.70 -35.31 38.53
N LEU A 10 -27.47 -35.43 37.23
CA LEU A 10 -27.01 -34.43 36.28
C LEU A 10 -28.21 -33.91 35.48
N LEU A 11 -28.44 -32.61 35.38
CA LEU A 11 -29.24 -32.00 34.32
C LEU A 11 -28.71 -30.59 33.98
N ALA A 12 -28.51 -30.38 32.69
CA ALA A 12 -27.83 -29.26 32.06
C ALA A 12 -28.65 -27.97 32.02
N SER A 13 -27.96 -26.80 32.00
CA SER A 13 -28.55 -25.50 31.66
C SER A 13 -27.52 -24.57 31.02
N VAL A 14 -27.45 -24.66 29.69
CA VAL A 14 -27.38 -23.63 28.62
C VAL A 14 -26.84 -22.21 28.90
N ALA A 15 -25.81 -21.86 28.09
CA ALA A 15 -25.41 -20.57 27.48
C ALA A 15 -25.01 -19.38 28.40
N ILE A 16 -24.02 -18.53 28.09
CA ILE A 16 -23.59 -17.97 26.80
C ILE A 16 -22.06 -17.78 26.83
N ILE A 17 -21.31 -18.39 25.91
CA ILE A 17 -19.94 -17.96 25.62
C ILE A 17 -20.05 -16.93 24.50
N MET A 18 -19.89 -15.65 24.83
CA MET A 18 -19.59 -14.62 23.84
C MET A 18 -18.17 -14.87 23.35
N LEU A 19 -18.00 -15.65 22.28
CA LEU A 19 -16.77 -15.58 21.49
C LEU A 19 -16.80 -14.27 20.70
N THR A 20 -16.20 -13.22 21.26
CA THR A 20 -15.74 -12.13 20.41
C THR A 20 -14.51 -12.65 19.69
N THR A 21 -14.68 -13.17 18.47
CA THR A 21 -13.55 -13.31 17.55
C THR A 21 -13.14 -11.92 17.11
N ASN A 22 -12.25 -11.29 17.89
CA ASN A 22 -11.42 -10.22 17.38
C ASN A 22 -10.42 -10.85 16.42
N THR A 23 -10.90 -11.19 15.22
CA THR A 23 -10.02 -11.37 14.08
C THR A 23 -9.59 -9.97 13.68
N VAL A 24 -8.56 -9.44 14.34
CA VAL A 24 -7.78 -8.39 13.71
C VAL A 24 -7.17 -9.08 12.49
N ALA A 25 -7.81 -8.88 11.34
CA ALA A 25 -7.24 -9.31 10.07
C ALA A 25 -5.82 -8.75 10.04
N GLN A 26 -4.83 -9.65 9.98
CA GLN A 26 -3.47 -9.22 9.70
C GLN A 26 -3.57 -8.39 8.42
N PRO A 27 -3.09 -7.13 8.40
CA PRO A 27 -3.15 -6.34 7.18
C PRO A 27 -2.43 -7.16 6.11
N LEU A 28 -3.15 -7.45 5.03
CA LEU A 28 -2.57 -8.19 3.92
C LEU A 28 -1.30 -7.45 3.49
N PRO A 29 -0.18 -8.16 3.23
CA PRO A 29 0.96 -7.51 2.63
C PRO A 29 0.49 -6.81 1.35
N PRO A 30 1.05 -5.63 1.00
CA PRO A 30 0.68 -4.94 -0.22
C PRO A 30 0.82 -5.92 -1.39
N ALA A 31 -0.30 -6.16 -2.07
CA ALA A 31 -0.39 -7.15 -3.13
C ALA A 31 -0.77 -6.43 -4.41
N PHE A 32 0.02 -6.66 -5.46
CA PHE A 32 -0.35 -6.23 -6.80
C PHE A 32 -1.29 -7.27 -7.38
N SER A 33 -2.49 -6.82 -7.72
CA SER A 33 -3.44 -7.60 -8.51
C SER A 33 -3.27 -7.23 -9.99
N ARG A 34 -3.25 -8.27 -10.82
CA ARG A 34 -3.06 -8.09 -12.25
C ARG A 34 -4.41 -7.93 -12.92
N ILE A 35 -4.59 -6.85 -13.67
CA ILE A 35 -5.84 -6.58 -14.36
C ILE A 35 -5.96 -7.38 -15.68
N GLN A 36 -4.82 -7.78 -16.28
CA GLN A 36 -4.76 -8.52 -17.55
C GLN A 36 -4.00 -9.86 -17.41
N PRO A 37 -4.62 -10.92 -16.87
CA PRO A 37 -3.96 -12.20 -16.56
C PRO A 37 -3.32 -12.91 -17.76
N ASP A 38 -3.94 -12.81 -18.94
CA ASP A 38 -3.55 -13.55 -20.15
C ASP A 38 -2.27 -13.00 -20.81
N THR A 39 -1.78 -11.83 -20.37
CA THR A 39 -0.73 -11.05 -21.04
C THR A 39 0.66 -11.31 -20.44
N PHE A 40 0.90 -12.48 -19.85
CA PHE A 40 2.15 -12.78 -19.11
C PHE A 40 3.02 -13.89 -19.70
N GLY A 41 2.58 -14.49 -20.79
CA GLY A 41 3.45 -15.32 -21.62
C GLY A 41 4.28 -14.45 -22.56
N GLY A 42 5.59 -14.34 -22.33
CA GLY A 42 6.55 -13.91 -23.36
C GLY A 42 6.66 -12.41 -23.67
N ASN A 43 6.12 -11.54 -22.82
CA ASN A 43 6.17 -10.10 -23.07
C ASN A 43 7.51 -9.48 -22.64
N MET A 44 8.24 -8.92 -23.60
CA MET A 44 9.48 -8.19 -23.37
C MET A 44 9.18 -6.78 -22.85
N GLY A 45 9.00 -6.63 -21.54
CA GLY A 45 8.81 -5.31 -20.91
C GLY A 45 9.97 -4.37 -21.22
N LEU A 46 9.68 -3.19 -21.77
CA LEU A 46 10.68 -2.19 -22.16
C LEU A 46 10.66 -0.96 -21.26
N SER A 47 9.47 -0.46 -20.94
CA SER A 47 9.31 0.77 -20.17
C SER A 47 8.21 0.61 -19.13
N ASN A 48 8.28 1.42 -18.09
CA ASN A 48 7.31 1.39 -17.00
C ASN A 48 7.07 2.78 -16.42
N ALA A 49 5.92 2.96 -15.79
CA ALA A 49 5.61 4.17 -15.05
C ALA A 49 4.72 3.81 -13.85
N TRP A 50 4.91 4.54 -12.75
CA TRP A 50 4.05 4.48 -11.59
C TRP A 50 3.03 5.63 -11.62
N GLY A 51 1.79 5.36 -11.23
CA GLY A 51 0.73 6.36 -11.10
C GLY A 51 -0.49 5.77 -10.43
N ASP A 52 -1.34 6.63 -9.87
CA ASP A 52 -2.62 6.30 -9.27
C ASP A 52 -3.70 6.38 -10.36
N TYR A 53 -4.01 5.24 -11.00
CA TYR A 53 -4.86 5.24 -12.20
C TYR A 53 -6.35 5.28 -11.86
N ASP A 54 -6.75 4.75 -10.71
CA ASP A 54 -8.14 4.69 -10.26
C ASP A 54 -8.49 5.69 -9.15
N ASN A 55 -7.53 6.53 -8.74
CA ASN A 55 -7.64 7.61 -7.75
C ASN A 55 -7.97 7.10 -6.34
N ASP A 56 -7.46 5.93 -5.96
CA ASP A 56 -7.64 5.37 -4.63
C ASP A 56 -6.52 5.75 -3.64
N GLY A 57 -5.51 6.47 -4.14
CA GLY A 57 -4.37 6.96 -3.38
C GLY A 57 -3.16 6.03 -3.40
N ASP A 58 -3.22 4.93 -4.15
CA ASP A 58 -2.11 4.03 -4.33
C ASP A 58 -1.48 3.98 -5.71
N LEU A 59 -0.20 3.61 -5.73
CA LEU A 59 0.56 3.61 -6.97
C LEU A 59 0.40 2.27 -7.64
N ASP A 60 -0.22 2.32 -8.81
CA ASP A 60 -0.27 1.28 -9.80
C ASP A 60 0.97 1.32 -10.70
N LEU A 61 1.21 0.21 -11.38
CA LEU A 61 2.30 0.06 -12.31
C LEU A 61 1.75 -0.21 -13.71
N VAL A 62 2.15 0.62 -14.66
CA VAL A 62 1.99 0.33 -16.09
C VAL A 62 3.33 -0.11 -16.67
N VAL A 63 3.31 -1.16 -17.49
CA VAL A 63 4.47 -1.67 -18.22
C VAL A 63 4.15 -1.75 -19.70
N ASN A 64 4.94 -1.06 -20.51
CA ASN A 64 4.88 -1.19 -21.95
C ASN A 64 5.72 -2.39 -22.39
N ASN A 65 5.13 -3.26 -23.18
CA ASN A 65 5.77 -4.46 -23.68
C ASN A 65 6.13 -4.28 -25.16
N LEU A 66 7.33 -4.69 -25.56
CA LEU A 66 7.73 -4.66 -26.96
C LEU A 66 6.81 -5.57 -27.77
N ASN A 67 6.24 -5.03 -28.86
CA ASN A 67 5.41 -5.77 -29.81
C ASN A 67 4.25 -6.54 -29.17
N SER A 68 3.74 -6.06 -28.03
CA SER A 68 2.66 -6.71 -27.30
C SER A 68 1.80 -5.68 -26.58
N SER A 69 0.67 -6.14 -26.04
CA SER A 69 -0.23 -5.30 -25.25
C SER A 69 0.47 -4.76 -24.01
N VAL A 70 0.13 -3.54 -23.61
CA VAL A 70 0.51 -2.97 -22.32
C VAL A 70 0.02 -3.88 -21.18
N SER A 71 0.78 -3.94 -20.08
CA SER A 71 0.36 -4.60 -18.85
C SER A 71 0.08 -3.58 -17.76
N ILE A 72 -1.07 -3.69 -17.12
CA ILE A 72 -1.45 -2.87 -15.96
C ILE A 72 -1.52 -3.77 -14.72
N TYR A 73 -0.82 -3.34 -13.67
CA TYR A 73 -0.80 -3.96 -12.35
C TYR A 73 -1.43 -2.97 -11.38
N ARG A 74 -2.59 -3.35 -10.85
CA ARG A 74 -3.25 -2.57 -9.82
C ARG A 74 -2.65 -2.91 -8.46
N ASN A 75 -2.35 -1.91 -7.66
CA ASN A 75 -2.02 -2.13 -6.26
C ASN A 75 -3.31 -2.06 -5.45
N ASP A 76 -3.51 -2.99 -4.50
CA ASP A 76 -4.68 -2.94 -3.61
C ASP A 76 -4.14 -3.00 -2.18
N CYS A 77 -3.60 -1.89 -1.68
CA CYS A 77 -3.01 -1.86 -0.35
C CYS A 77 -3.96 -1.30 0.73
N ALA A 78 -4.20 -2.09 1.78
CA ALA A 78 -5.04 -1.66 2.90
C ALA A 78 -4.29 -0.82 3.95
N SER A 79 -2.97 -0.72 3.85
CA SER A 79 -2.14 -0.05 4.86
C SER A 79 -2.17 1.47 4.70
N PRO A 80 -2.13 2.24 5.81
CA PRO A 80 -2.08 3.69 5.74
C PRO A 80 -0.86 4.19 4.97
N ARG A 81 -1.07 5.24 4.17
CA ARG A 81 -0.06 5.82 3.30
C ARG A 81 -0.17 7.34 3.30
N LEU A 82 0.93 8.00 2.96
CA LEU A 82 0.99 9.44 2.76
C LEU A 82 1.37 9.71 1.32
N ALA A 83 0.41 10.19 0.54
CA ALA A 83 0.61 10.74 -0.79
C ALA A 83 1.05 12.21 -0.67
N VAL A 84 2.16 12.55 -1.32
CA VAL A 84 2.68 13.92 -1.39
C VAL A 84 2.82 14.32 -2.84
N GLU A 85 2.08 15.35 -3.22
CA GLU A 85 2.21 16.03 -4.50
C GLU A 85 2.78 17.43 -4.28
N LEU A 86 3.79 17.81 -5.06
CA LEU A 86 4.34 19.15 -5.04
C LEU A 86 3.64 19.99 -6.11
N MET A 87 3.07 21.11 -5.68
CA MET A 87 2.47 22.11 -6.55
C MET A 87 3.36 23.35 -6.56
N GLY A 88 4.34 23.36 -7.46
CA GLY A 88 5.21 24.50 -7.71
C GLY A 88 4.51 25.61 -8.50
N GLN A 89 5.13 26.79 -8.55
CA GLN A 89 4.70 27.92 -9.39
C GLN A 89 5.68 28.07 -10.58
N GLY A 90 5.21 28.66 -11.68
CA GLY A 90 6.05 28.90 -12.87
C GLY A 90 6.35 27.62 -13.67
N GLU A 91 7.60 27.44 -14.12
CA GLU A 91 7.97 26.34 -15.03
C GLU A 91 8.16 24.98 -14.33
N ASN A 92 8.42 24.96 -13.02
CA ASN A 92 8.63 23.72 -12.25
C ASN A 92 7.40 23.35 -11.41
N THR A 93 6.25 23.17 -12.08
CA THR A 93 4.96 22.90 -11.43
C THR A 93 4.94 21.59 -10.66
N SER A 94 5.68 20.57 -11.13
CA SER A 94 5.74 19.23 -10.51
C SER A 94 6.90 19.05 -9.53
N GLY A 95 7.68 20.10 -9.30
CA GLY A 95 8.81 20.12 -8.37
C GLY A 95 9.92 19.12 -8.66
N THR A 96 10.26 18.91 -9.93
CA THR A 96 11.39 18.08 -10.35
C THR A 96 12.68 18.59 -9.71
N GLY A 97 13.49 17.66 -9.18
CA GLY A 97 14.72 17.93 -8.42
C GLY A 97 14.51 18.11 -6.91
N ALA A 98 13.28 18.20 -6.42
CA ALA A 98 13.01 18.24 -4.99
C ALA A 98 13.17 16.87 -4.35
N ARG A 99 13.85 16.82 -3.20
CA ARG A 99 13.87 15.65 -2.33
C ARG A 99 12.84 15.80 -1.22
N LEU A 100 11.93 14.84 -1.15
CA LEU A 100 10.97 14.68 -0.06
C LEU A 100 11.56 13.76 0.99
N ILE A 101 11.50 14.19 2.24
CA ILE A 101 11.90 13.41 3.42
C ILE A 101 10.70 13.36 4.35
N VAL A 102 10.28 12.16 4.73
CA VAL A 102 9.12 11.93 5.60
C VAL A 102 9.58 11.24 6.88
N GLU A 103 9.31 11.91 8.01
CA GLU A 103 9.50 11.42 9.37
C GLU A 103 8.12 11.12 9.97
N GLY A 104 8.00 10.11 10.85
CA GLY A 104 6.71 9.71 11.45
C GLY A 104 6.36 8.22 11.33
N HIS A 105 7.24 7.43 10.72
CA HIS A 105 7.23 5.97 10.76
C HIS A 105 8.42 5.43 11.58
N GLU A 106 8.63 4.11 11.60
CA GLU A 106 9.80 3.45 12.24
C GLU A 106 11.14 3.86 11.61
N VAL A 107 11.13 4.22 10.33
CA VAL A 107 12.33 4.59 9.56
C VAL A 107 12.04 5.87 8.78
N GLU A 108 13.03 6.76 8.71
CA GLU A 108 12.98 7.92 7.82
C GLU A 108 12.87 7.43 6.37
N GLN A 109 11.88 7.94 5.64
CA GLN A 109 11.72 7.63 4.23
C GLN A 109 12.10 8.85 3.41
N SER A 110 12.75 8.64 2.26
CA SER A 110 13.06 9.74 1.36
C SER A 110 12.92 9.32 -0.09
N GLN A 111 12.34 10.21 -0.91
CA GLN A 111 12.18 10.02 -2.35
C GLN A 111 12.44 11.33 -3.07
N GLU A 112 12.97 11.25 -4.30
CA GLU A 112 13.23 12.42 -5.13
C GLU A 112 12.16 12.54 -6.22
N MET A 113 11.76 13.78 -6.49
CA MET A 113 10.96 14.15 -7.64
C MET A 113 11.83 14.12 -8.87
N ILE A 114 11.62 13.12 -9.72
CA ILE A 114 12.41 12.87 -10.92
C ILE A 114 11.48 13.02 -12.10
N SER A 115 11.93 13.75 -13.12
CA SER A 115 11.34 13.73 -14.45
C SER A 115 12.16 12.77 -15.30
N GLY A 116 11.58 11.62 -15.66
CA GLY A 116 12.24 10.54 -16.39
C GLY A 116 12.86 9.46 -15.49
N GLY A 117 13.95 8.84 -15.95
CA GLY A 117 14.64 7.75 -15.24
C GLY A 117 14.12 6.34 -15.53
N ARG A 118 13.03 6.22 -16.30
CA ARG A 118 12.53 4.97 -16.84
C ARG A 118 12.61 5.04 -18.37
N TYR A 119 12.97 3.93 -19.01
CA TYR A 119 13.27 3.90 -20.46
C TYR A 119 12.09 4.51 -21.25
N MET A 120 12.27 5.68 -21.88
CA MET A 120 11.20 6.40 -22.60
C MET A 120 9.87 6.55 -21.81
N SER A 121 9.94 6.72 -20.49
CA SER A 121 8.76 6.81 -19.60
C SER A 121 9.06 7.65 -18.35
N CYS A 122 8.01 8.12 -17.69
CA CYS A 122 8.08 8.92 -16.47
C CYS A 122 6.90 8.56 -15.56
N ASP A 123 7.13 8.57 -14.24
CA ASP A 123 6.07 8.42 -13.26
C ASP A 123 5.19 9.66 -13.17
N GLN A 124 4.00 9.50 -12.60
CA GLN A 124 3.21 10.61 -12.09
C GLN A 124 4.00 11.41 -11.03
N SER A 125 3.75 12.72 -10.96
CA SER A 125 4.43 13.65 -10.04
C SER A 125 3.91 13.58 -8.59
N ILE A 126 3.73 12.37 -8.10
CA ILE A 126 3.32 12.05 -6.73
C ILE A 126 4.36 11.15 -6.09
N ARG A 127 4.54 11.25 -4.77
CA ARG A 127 5.34 10.31 -4.00
C ARG A 127 4.51 9.74 -2.86
N VAL A 128 4.49 8.42 -2.77
CA VAL A 128 3.73 7.70 -1.74
C VAL A 128 4.70 7.10 -0.73
N PHE A 129 4.44 7.37 0.55
CA PHE A 129 5.23 6.91 1.69
C PHE A 129 4.38 6.01 2.59
N ALA A 130 5.01 5.06 3.26
CA ALA A 130 4.34 4.29 4.30
C ALA A 130 4.00 5.21 5.48
N ALA A 131 2.76 5.14 5.96
CA ALA A 131 2.29 5.93 7.07
C ALA A 131 1.72 5.03 8.17
N LYS A 132 1.60 5.59 9.37
CA LYS A 132 0.90 4.95 10.50
C LYS A 132 -0.31 5.78 10.87
N GLN A 133 -1.44 5.11 11.05
CA GLN A 133 -2.69 5.77 11.44
C GLN A 133 -2.53 6.43 12.81
N GLY A 134 -2.95 7.68 12.93
CA GLY A 134 -2.86 8.45 14.18
C GLY A 134 -1.46 8.98 14.52
N SER A 135 -0.46 8.78 13.64
CA SER A 135 0.87 9.36 13.81
C SER A 135 0.97 10.72 13.11
N LEU A 136 1.67 11.67 13.74
CA LEU A 136 2.06 12.91 13.10
C LEU A 136 3.21 12.63 12.13
N HIS A 137 3.02 12.97 10.86
CA HIS A 137 4.05 12.87 9.83
C HIS A 137 4.61 14.25 9.53
N LYS A 138 5.93 14.38 9.54
CA LYS A 138 6.63 15.61 9.14
C LYS A 138 7.24 15.40 7.77
N VAL A 139 6.81 16.23 6.82
CA VAL A 139 7.33 16.24 5.45
C VAL A 139 8.30 17.41 5.30
N THR A 140 9.55 17.12 4.96
CA THR A 140 10.56 18.13 4.64
C THR A 140 10.84 18.09 3.13
N VAL A 141 10.67 19.23 2.46
CA VAL A 141 11.04 19.41 1.05
C VAL A 141 12.41 20.07 0.99
N ARG A 142 13.38 19.44 0.32
CA ARG A 142 14.71 20.01 0.08
C ARG A 142 14.93 20.16 -1.42
N TRP A 143 15.16 21.39 -1.85
CA TRP A 143 15.61 21.71 -3.21
C TRP A 143 17.15 21.68 -3.25
N ARG A 144 17.71 21.27 -4.38
CA ARG A 144 19.14 21.38 -4.67
C ARG A 144 19.39 22.52 -5.64
#